data_AF-A0A0B8P9F2-F1
#
_entry.id   AF-A0A0B8P9F2-F1
#
_cell.length_a   1.000
_cell.length_b   1.000
_cell.length_c   1.000
_cell.angle_alpha   90.00
_cell.angle_beta   90.00
_cell.angle_gamma   90.00
#
_symmetry.space_group_name_H-M   'P 1'
#
loop_
_entity.id
_entity.type
_entity.pdbx_description
1 polymer ?
#
loop_
_entity_poly.entity_id
_entity_poly.type
_entity_poly.pdbx_seq_one_letter_code
_entity_poly.pdbx_strand_id
1 'polypeptide(L)'
;MKKRTQLGLLISSVALIVGSAQAAELEITITNATKGIYFTPLIVAAHNSDLFMFRTGSAASDELKSMAEEGAIAGLSGVIGNAGGVVVENPAGGF
;
A
#
# COMPACT_ATOMS: atom_id res chain seq x y z
N MET A 1 18.17 -0.95 64.99
CA MET A 1 16.77 -0.94 64.48
C MET A 1 16.74 -0.40 63.04
N LYS A 2 16.34 -1.28 62.10
CA LYS A 2 15.68 -1.09 60.79
C LYS A 2 16.09 0.07 59.83
N LYS A 3 16.84 -0.33 58.78
CA LYS A 3 16.66 -0.12 57.33
C LYS A 3 15.78 1.07 56.86
N ARG A 4 16.39 2.01 56.11
CA ARG A 4 15.75 2.83 55.05
C ARG A 4 16.80 3.13 53.95
N THR A 5 17.34 2.11 53.29
CA THR A 5 16.93 1.64 51.95
C THR A 5 16.71 2.77 50.95
N GLN A 6 17.75 3.01 50.14
CA GLN A 6 17.74 3.38 48.72
C GLN A 6 16.56 4.23 48.24
N LEU A 7 16.78 5.54 48.19
CA LEU A 7 15.95 6.47 47.45
C LEU A 7 16.07 6.09 45.96
N GLY A 8 14.99 5.48 45.47
CA GLY A 8 14.94 4.65 44.28
C GLY A 8 15.41 5.36 43.01
N LEU A 9 16.40 4.72 42.39
CA LEU A 9 16.65 4.70 40.96
C LEU A 9 15.38 4.20 40.23
N LEU A 10 14.32 5.00 40.16
CA LEU A 10 13.04 4.69 39.50
C LEU A 10 12.78 5.64 38.33
N ILE A 11 13.81 5.94 37.54
CA ILE A 11 13.66 6.63 36.24
C ILE A 11 14.19 5.75 35.08
N SER A 12 14.86 4.64 35.38
CA SER A 12 15.35 3.72 34.35
C SER A 12 14.51 2.44 34.37
N SER A 13 13.55 2.29 33.44
CA SER A 13 13.14 0.99 32.88
C SER A 13 11.97 1.04 31.88
N VAL A 14 11.33 2.17 31.62
CA VAL A 14 10.36 2.26 30.50
C VAL A 14 11.10 2.69 29.23
N ALA A 15 12.15 1.96 28.86
CA ALA A 15 12.58 1.92 27.47
C ALA A 15 11.55 1.06 26.75
N LEU A 16 10.51 1.74 26.28
CA LEU A 16 9.43 1.21 25.46
C LEU A 16 10.01 0.26 24.42
N ILE A 17 9.54 -0.97 24.42
CA ILE A 17 9.71 -1.90 23.30
C ILE A 17 8.91 -1.29 22.14
N VAL A 18 9.52 -0.32 21.44
CA VAL A 18 9.00 0.14 20.16
C VAL A 18 9.45 -0.91 19.15
N GLY A 19 8.60 -1.91 18.92
CA GLY A 19 8.81 -2.84 17.83
C GLY A 19 8.83 -2.05 16.53
N SER A 20 9.94 -2.12 15.79
CA SER A 20 10.00 -1.56 14.43
C SER A 20 9.05 -2.37 13.54
N ALA A 21 7.96 -1.75 13.09
CA ALA A 21 7.15 -2.33 12.04
C ALA A 21 7.98 -2.34 10.75
N GLN A 22 8.20 -3.53 10.19
CA GLN A 22 8.81 -3.67 8.86
C GLN A 22 7.71 -4.04 7.88
N ALA A 23 7.61 -3.28 6.78
CA ALA A 23 6.77 -3.69 5.67
C ALA A 23 7.37 -4.94 5.01
N ALA A 24 6.51 -5.83 4.53
CA ALA A 24 6.96 -6.95 3.72
C ALA A 24 7.31 -6.46 2.32
N GLU A 25 8.47 -6.87 1.81
CA GLU A 25 8.83 -6.67 0.41
C GLU A 25 8.16 -7.76 -0.42
N LEU A 26 7.46 -7.38 -1.49
CA LEU A 26 6.73 -8.31 -2.36
C LEU A 26 7.26 -8.23 -3.78
N GLU A 27 7.67 -9.37 -4.34
CA GLU A 27 7.96 -9.49 -5.76
C GLU A 27 6.70 -9.95 -6.50
N ILE A 28 6.21 -9.13 -7.42
CA ILE A 28 4.98 -9.39 -8.18
C ILE A 28 5.33 -9.67 -9.64
N THR A 29 5.03 -10.88 -10.12
CA THR A 29 5.13 -11.24 -11.53
C THR A 29 3.75 -11.25 -12.17
N ILE A 30 3.57 -10.48 -13.24
CA ILE A 30 2.34 -10.45 -14.05
C ILE A 30 2.65 -11.04 -15.42
N THR A 31 1.98 -12.14 -15.78
CA THR A 31 2.16 -12.81 -17.08
C THR A 31 0.94 -12.59 -17.97
N ASN A 32 1.16 -12.03 -19.16
CA ASN A 32 0.13 -12.02 -20.20
C ASN A 32 0.08 -13.39 -20.89
N ALA A 33 -0.92 -14.20 -20.55
CA ALA A 33 -1.12 -15.53 -21.13
C ALA A 33 -1.89 -15.51 -22.48
N THR A 34 -2.18 -14.32 -23.01
CA THR A 34 -2.91 -14.14 -24.27
C THR A 34 -1.95 -13.94 -25.45
N LYS A 35 -2.46 -14.13 -26.68
CA LYS A 35 -1.72 -13.85 -27.92
C LYS A 35 -2.34 -12.66 -28.63
N GLY A 36 -1.51 -11.70 -29.03
CA GLY A 36 -1.95 -10.54 -29.83
C GLY A 36 -2.79 -9.51 -29.06
N ILE A 37 -2.94 -9.66 -27.75
CA ILE A 37 -3.57 -8.66 -26.86
C ILE A 37 -2.48 -8.14 -25.93
N TYR A 38 -2.40 -6.83 -25.80
CA TYR A 38 -1.46 -6.15 -24.91
C TYR A 38 -2.20 -5.67 -23.66
N PHE A 39 -1.49 -5.56 -22.54
CA PHE A 39 -2.05 -4.86 -21.39
C PHE A 39 -2.08 -3.35 -21.70
N THR A 40 -3.16 -2.69 -21.30
CA THR A 40 -3.12 -1.25 -21.00
C THR A 40 -2.17 -1.01 -19.83
N PRO A 41 -1.79 0.24 -19.53
CA PRO A 41 -0.97 0.54 -18.36
C PRO A 41 -1.47 -0.16 -17.09
N LEU A 42 -0.56 -0.87 -16.44
CA LEU A 42 -0.85 -1.61 -15.21
C LEU A 42 -0.68 -0.68 -14.00
N ILE A 43 -1.55 -0.81 -13.01
CA ILE A 43 -1.35 -0.21 -11.69
C ILE A 43 -1.24 -1.33 -10.66
N VAL A 44 -0.12 -1.38 -9.94
CA VAL A 44 0.12 -2.35 -8.86
C VAL A 44 0.21 -1.59 -7.56
N ALA A 45 -0.60 -1.94 -6.57
CA ALA A 45 -0.69 -1.16 -5.34
C ALA A 45 -0.87 -2.02 -4.09
N ALA A 46 -0.30 -1.54 -2.98
CA ALA A 46 -0.56 -2.02 -1.64
C ALA A 46 -1.32 -0.95 -0.85
N HIS A 47 -2.45 -1.33 -0.24
CA HIS A 47 -3.30 -0.44 0.55
C HIS A 47 -3.98 -1.23 1.68
N ASN A 48 -4.57 -0.52 2.66
CA ASN A 48 -5.33 -1.15 3.73
C ASN A 48 -6.73 -1.58 3.26
N SER A 49 -7.53 -2.16 4.16
CA SER A 49 -8.89 -2.65 3.86
C SER A 49 -9.94 -1.55 3.66
N ASP A 50 -9.60 -0.28 3.92
CA ASP A 50 -10.56 0.82 3.87
C ASP A 50 -10.74 1.36 2.44
N LEU A 51 -9.74 1.09 1.58
CA LEU A 51 -9.71 1.52 0.20
C LEU A 51 -10.03 0.36 -0.76
N PHE A 52 -10.89 0.61 -1.73
CA PHE A 52 -11.21 -0.35 -2.80
C PHE A 52 -11.11 0.32 -4.16
N MET A 53 -10.14 -0.09 -4.99
CA MET A 53 -10.02 0.39 -6.38
C MET A 53 -11.08 -0.22 -7.29
N PHE A 54 -11.50 -1.46 -7.00
CA PHE A 54 -12.56 -2.17 -7.72
C PHE A 54 -13.30 -3.08 -6.74
N ARG A 55 -14.62 -3.19 -6.90
CA ARG A 55 -15.45 -4.15 -6.19
C ARG A 55 -16.60 -4.60 -7.07
N THR A 56 -16.78 -5.92 -7.19
CA THR A 56 -17.88 -6.51 -7.96
C THR A 56 -19.24 -6.03 -7.43
N GLY A 57 -20.17 -5.76 -8.35
CA GLY A 57 -21.50 -5.24 -8.03
C GLY A 57 -21.54 -3.77 -7.58
N SER A 58 -20.41 -3.07 -7.55
CA SER A 58 -20.35 -1.62 -7.33
C SER A 58 -20.16 -0.88 -8.66
N ALA A 59 -20.71 0.33 -8.77
CA ALA A 59 -20.40 1.20 -9.90
C ALA A 59 -18.90 1.56 -9.89
N ALA A 60 -18.31 1.69 -11.09
CA ALA A 60 -16.93 2.16 -11.23
C ALA A 60 -16.84 3.63 -10.80
N SER A 61 -15.73 4.01 -10.14
CA SER A 61 -15.40 5.42 -9.96
C SER A 61 -14.98 6.05 -11.29
N ASP A 62 -14.93 7.38 -11.34
CA ASP A 62 -14.49 8.10 -12.54
C ASP A 62 -13.05 7.72 -12.92
N GLU A 63 -12.16 7.57 -11.94
CA GLU A 63 -10.77 7.16 -12.17
C GLU A 63 -10.67 5.72 -12.67
N LEU A 64 -11.50 4.80 -12.15
CA LEU A 64 -11.53 3.42 -12.63
C LEU A 64 -12.06 3.37 -14.08
N LYS A 65 -13.04 4.20 -14.40
CA LYS A 65 -13.56 4.33 -15.77
C LYS A 65 -12.47 4.85 -16.72
N SER A 66 -11.74 5.90 -16.34
CA SER A 66 -10.63 6.43 -17.13
C SER A 66 -9.54 5.39 -17.37
N MET A 67 -9.20 4.56 -16.37
CA MET A 67 -8.27 3.43 -16.57
C MET A 67 -8.84 2.40 -17.57
N ALA A 68 -10.11 2.02 -17.40
CA ALA A 68 -10.73 0.96 -18.20
C ALA A 68 -10.98 1.36 -19.65
N GLU A 69 -11.29 2.63 -19.91
CA GLU A 69 -11.66 3.13 -21.24
C GLU A 69 -10.47 3.77 -21.99
N GLU A 70 -9.62 4.49 -21.28
CA GLU A 70 -8.56 5.33 -21.87
C GLU A 70 -7.15 4.85 -21.51
N GLY A 71 -7.01 3.92 -20.56
CA GLY A 71 -5.71 3.51 -20.02
C GLY A 71 -5.06 4.53 -19.08
N ALA A 72 -5.79 5.58 -18.67
CA ALA A 72 -5.26 6.64 -17.82
C ALA A 72 -5.24 6.21 -16.33
N ILE A 73 -4.05 5.99 -15.77
CA ILE A 73 -3.87 5.49 -14.39
C ILE A 73 -3.54 6.56 -13.34
N ALA A 74 -3.24 7.80 -13.76
CA ALA A 74 -2.80 8.87 -12.85
C ALA A 74 -3.85 9.20 -11.77
N GLY A 75 -5.15 9.13 -12.10
CA GLY A 75 -6.23 9.33 -11.13
C GLY A 75 -6.21 8.28 -10.02
N LEU A 76 -6.16 7.00 -10.38
CA LEU A 76 -6.11 5.90 -9.40
C LEU A 76 -4.85 5.97 -8.54
N SER A 77 -3.70 6.27 -9.14
CA SER A 77 -2.44 6.45 -8.42
C SER A 77 -2.55 7.56 -7.36
N GLY A 78 -3.15 8.69 -7.72
CA GLY A 78 -3.45 9.78 -6.78
C GLY A 78 -4.35 9.33 -5.63
N VAL A 79 -5.44 8.59 -5.92
CA VAL A 79 -6.35 8.07 -4.87
C VAL A 79 -5.61 7.13 -3.90
N ILE A 80 -4.78 6.22 -4.42
CA ILE A 80 -3.99 5.28 -3.62
C ILE A 80 -2.97 6.03 -2.75
N GLY A 81 -2.19 6.94 -3.35
CA GLY A 81 -1.18 7.72 -2.65
C GLY A 81 -1.77 8.60 -1.55
N ASN A 82 -2.91 9.24 -1.81
CA ASN A 82 -3.62 10.06 -0.82
C ASN A 82 -4.14 9.23 0.37
N ALA A 83 -4.43 7.94 0.16
CA ALA A 83 -4.82 7.01 1.21
C ALA A 83 -3.62 6.39 1.95
N GLY A 84 -2.39 6.82 1.63
CA GLY A 84 -1.15 6.28 2.23
C GLY A 84 -0.74 4.91 1.68
N GLY A 85 -1.30 4.50 0.53
CA GLY A 85 -0.88 3.29 -0.17
C GLY A 85 0.43 3.46 -0.93
N VAL A 86 1.04 2.33 -1.28
CA VAL A 86 2.22 2.26 -2.14
C VAL A 86 1.77 1.88 -3.54
N VAL A 87 2.29 2.57 -4.56
CA VAL A 87 1.90 2.36 -5.97
C VAL A 87 3.14 2.17 -6.84
N VAL A 88 3.05 1.23 -7.78
CA VAL A 88 3.97 1.03 -8.90
C VAL A 88 3.17 1.20 -10.18
N GLU A 89 3.46 2.27 -10.92
CA GLU A 89 2.81 2.59 -12.17
C GLU A 89 3.52 1.93 -13.35
N ASN A 90 2.73 1.29 -14.21
CA ASN A 90 3.10 0.66 -15.47
C ASN A 90 4.49 -0.02 -15.46
N PRO A 91 4.72 -1.05 -14.61
CA PRO A 91 6.02 -1.71 -14.49
C PRO A 91 6.53 -2.37 -15.77
N ALA A 92 5.64 -2.67 -16.72
CA ALA A 92 6.02 -3.20 -18.03
C ALA A 92 6.61 -2.12 -18.97
N GLY A 93 6.38 -0.84 -18.66
CA GLY A 93 6.66 0.28 -19.57
C GLY A 93 5.79 0.25 -20.84
N GLY A 94 5.92 1.28 -21.67
CA GLY A 94 5.13 1.42 -22.91
C GLY A 94 3.94 2.37 -22.76
N PHE A 95 3.03 2.33 -23.75
CA PHE A 95 1.81 3.13 -23.78
C PHE A 95 0.68 2.51 -22.97
#